data_AF-A0A356SCS1-F1
#
_entry.id   AF-A0A356SCS1-F1
#
_cell.length_a   1.000
_cell.length_b   1.000
_cell.length_c   1.000
_cell.angle_alpha   90.00
_cell.angle_beta   90.00
_cell.angle_gamma   90.00
#
_symmetry.space_group_name_H-M   'P 1'
#
loop_
_entity.id
_entity.type
_entity.pdbx_description
1 polymer ?
#
loop_
_entity_poly.entity_id
_entity_poly.type
_entity_poly.pdbx_seq_one_letter_code
_entity_poly.pdbx_strand_id
1 'polypeptide(L)'
;MLSTPLIVALTLIGLSALIIGYLRHRHHSYRESVAEALIRADIAHEEIRTLRQQLADLNQQLVMTSGREEGLKATLATKETEHAEKIALLDDAKKMLRLEFEKTAQALVSQGERALSTRNQESLDQILKPLSQKIDGFQSRVNQVHTDLTGQNAALKTQIKQLHDVGQEMSSEANNLTQALKGDKKLVGNWGETQLERTLELAGLRRGEHYEAQQAFKGDDGQRLLP
;
A
#
# COMPACT_ATOMS: atom_id res chain seq x y z
N MET A 1 -74.18 6.85 -57.69
CA MET A 1 -73.52 5.54 -57.52
C MET A 1 -72.05 5.73 -57.84
N LEU A 2 -71.15 5.71 -56.84
CA LEU A 2 -69.72 5.75 -57.13
C LEU A 2 -69.31 4.45 -57.86
N SER A 3 -68.54 4.58 -58.94
CA SER A 3 -68.05 3.46 -59.73
C SER A 3 -67.06 2.61 -58.90
N THR A 4 -67.32 1.32 -58.78
CA THR A 4 -66.47 0.30 -58.13
C THR A 4 -64.95 0.41 -58.37
N PRO A 5 -64.42 0.77 -59.57
CA PRO A 5 -62.97 0.92 -59.75
C PRO A 5 -62.31 1.99 -58.89
N LEU A 6 -63.02 3.10 -58.59
CA LEU A 6 -62.45 4.21 -57.81
C LEU A 6 -62.21 3.80 -56.34
N ILE A 7 -63.11 2.97 -55.79
CA ILE A 7 -63.03 2.47 -54.43
C ILE A 7 -61.83 1.52 -54.28
N VAL A 8 -61.60 0.66 -55.28
CA VAL A 8 -60.47 -0.29 -55.27
C VAL A 8 -59.11 0.43 -55.39
N ALA A 9 -59.02 1.51 -56.17
CA ALA A 9 -57.79 2.30 -56.28
C ALA A 9 -57.43 2.99 -54.95
N LEU A 10 -58.42 3.56 -54.26
CA LEU A 10 -58.23 4.23 -52.97
C LEU A 10 -57.80 3.26 -51.86
N THR A 11 -58.36 2.05 -51.83
CA THR A 11 -57.97 1.04 -50.84
C THR A 11 -56.56 0.50 -51.07
N LEU A 12 -56.15 0.31 -52.33
CA LEU A 12 -54.78 -0.08 -52.67
C LEU A 12 -53.75 0.98 -52.28
N ILE A 13 -54.05 2.26 -52.51
CA ILE A 13 -53.17 3.37 -52.10
C ILE A 13 -53.08 3.41 -50.56
N GLY A 14 -54.21 3.30 -49.86
CA GLY A 14 -54.23 3.24 -48.39
C GLY A 14 -53.42 2.07 -47.82
N LEU A 15 -53.56 0.87 -48.40
CA LEU A 15 -52.78 -0.31 -48.00
C LEU A 15 -51.28 -0.13 -48.27
N SER A 16 -50.91 0.43 -49.42
CA SER A 16 -49.50 0.70 -49.74
C SER A 16 -48.88 1.73 -48.78
N ALA A 17 -49.62 2.79 -48.42
CA ALA A 17 -49.18 3.79 -47.45
C ALA A 17 -49.03 3.19 -46.04
N LEU A 18 -49.94 2.30 -45.64
CA LEU A 18 -49.85 1.57 -44.37
C LEU A 18 -48.63 0.63 -44.34
N ILE A 19 -48.36 -0.09 -45.43
CA ILE A 19 -47.19 -0.98 -45.55
C ILE A 19 -45.89 -0.17 -45.49
N ILE A 20 -45.80 0.95 -46.21
CA ILE A 20 -44.63 1.83 -46.20
C ILE A 20 -44.44 2.45 -44.81
N GLY A 21 -45.52 2.89 -44.16
CA GLY A 21 -45.50 3.41 -42.79
C GLY A 21 -45.03 2.37 -41.79
N TYR A 22 -45.53 1.13 -41.88
CA TYR A 22 -45.13 0.01 -41.03
C TYR A 22 -43.65 -0.36 -41.26
N LEU A 23 -43.20 -0.44 -42.51
CA LEU A 23 -41.79 -0.72 -42.83
C LEU A 23 -40.86 0.40 -42.36
N ARG A 24 -41.26 1.66 -42.52
CA ARG A 24 -40.49 2.82 -42.05
C ARG A 24 -40.42 2.88 -40.53
N HIS A 25 -41.53 2.60 -39.85
CA HIS A 25 -41.58 2.54 -38.38
C HIS A 25 -40.71 1.39 -37.87
N ARG A 26 -40.85 0.18 -38.44
CA ARG A 26 -40.01 -0.98 -38.09
C ARG A 26 -38.53 -0.72 -38.35
N HIS A 27 -38.18 -0.06 -39.45
CA HIS A 27 -36.81 0.33 -39.77
C HIS A 27 -36.28 1.42 -38.83
N HIS A 28 -37.13 2.36 -38.41
CA HIS A 28 -36.77 3.39 -37.44
C HIS A 28 -36.48 2.78 -36.06
N SER A 29 -37.38 1.91 -35.56
CA SER A 29 -37.18 1.19 -34.30
C SER A 29 -35.96 0.28 -34.35
N TYR A 30 -35.69 -0.35 -35.49
CA TYR A 30 -34.47 -1.15 -35.67
C TYR A 30 -33.20 -0.29 -35.57
N ARG A 31 -33.19 0.89 -36.22
CA ARG A 31 -32.05 1.82 -36.16
C ARG A 31 -31.79 2.36 -34.74
N GLU A 32 -32.84 2.64 -33.98
CA GLU A 32 -32.69 3.08 -32.58
C GLU A 32 -32.12 1.95 -31.71
N SER A 33 -32.63 0.72 -31.84
CA SER A 33 -32.10 -0.41 -31.07
C SER A 33 -30.62 -0.72 -31.36
N VAL A 34 -30.19 -0.55 -32.61
CA VAL A 34 -28.79 -0.70 -33.02
C VAL A 34 -27.94 0.45 -32.48
N ALA A 35 -28.44 1.69 -32.53
CA ALA A 35 -27.72 2.84 -31.99
C ALA A 35 -27.50 2.71 -30.46
N GLU A 36 -28.50 2.27 -29.72
CA GLU A 36 -28.34 1.98 -28.29
C GLU A 36 -27.37 0.83 -28.02
N ALA A 37 -27.42 -0.24 -28.81
CA ALA A 37 -26.51 -1.36 -28.67
C ALA A 37 -25.04 -0.93 -28.92
N LEU A 38 -24.81 -0.04 -29.88
CA LEU A 38 -23.48 0.53 -30.16
C LEU A 38 -22.99 1.41 -29.00
N ILE A 39 -23.84 2.28 -28.46
CA ILE A 39 -23.48 3.13 -27.31
C ILE A 39 -23.15 2.27 -26.08
N ARG A 40 -23.96 1.25 -25.79
CA ARG A 40 -23.69 0.30 -24.70
C ARG A 40 -22.38 -0.46 -24.93
N ALA A 41 -22.09 -0.85 -26.16
CA ALA A 41 -20.83 -1.50 -26.51
C ALA A 41 -19.64 -0.56 -26.29
N ASP A 42 -19.72 0.71 -26.70
CA ASP A 42 -18.64 1.69 -26.53
C ASP A 42 -18.35 1.98 -25.06
N ILE A 43 -19.40 2.16 -24.24
CA ILE A 43 -19.25 2.37 -22.78
C ILE A 43 -18.57 1.16 -22.14
N ALA A 44 -19.03 -0.06 -22.46
CA ALA A 44 -18.41 -1.28 -21.94
C ALA A 44 -16.95 -1.43 -22.39
N HIS A 45 -16.61 -1.02 -23.62
CA HIS A 45 -15.23 -1.04 -24.09
C HIS A 45 -14.34 -0.07 -23.32
N GLU A 46 -14.84 1.13 -23.01
CA GLU A 46 -14.09 2.13 -22.24
C GLU A 46 -13.92 1.70 -20.77
N GLU A 47 -14.94 1.08 -20.16
CA GLU A 47 -14.83 0.47 -18.83
C GLU A 47 -13.79 -0.67 -18.79
N ILE A 48 -13.82 -1.56 -19.79
CA ILE A 48 -12.82 -2.64 -19.89
C ILE A 48 -11.41 -2.05 -20.06
N ARG A 49 -11.28 -0.96 -20.82
CA ARG A 49 -10.00 -0.29 -21.04
C ARG A 49 -9.45 0.32 -19.76
N THR A 50 -10.29 1.04 -19.01
CA THR A 50 -9.91 1.64 -17.72
C THR A 50 -9.56 0.59 -16.68
N LEU A 51 -10.34 -0.49 -16.57
CA LEU A 51 -10.05 -1.62 -15.67
C LEU A 51 -8.73 -2.31 -16.03
N ARG A 52 -8.44 -2.51 -17.33
CA ARG A 52 -7.16 -3.07 -17.77
C ARG A 52 -5.98 -2.16 -17.41
N GLN A 53 -6.15 -0.85 -17.53
CA GLN A 53 -5.12 0.12 -17.17
C GLN A 53 -4.86 0.12 -15.65
N GLN A 54 -5.92 0.05 -14.84
CA GLN A 54 -5.80 -0.07 -13.38
C GLN A 54 -5.12 -1.38 -12.97
N LEU A 55 -5.46 -2.51 -13.61
CA LEU A 55 -4.80 -3.79 -13.37
C LEU A 55 -3.30 -3.75 -13.73
N ALA A 56 -2.95 -3.10 -14.83
CA ALA A 56 -1.56 -2.95 -15.25
C ALA A 56 -0.77 -2.11 -14.23
N ASP A 57 -1.34 -0.99 -13.77
CA ASP A 57 -0.72 -0.13 -12.75
C ASP A 57 -0.57 -0.86 -11.41
N LEU A 58 -1.61 -1.55 -10.95
CA LEU A 58 -1.58 -2.33 -9.72
C LEU A 58 -0.53 -3.45 -9.76
N ASN A 59 -0.42 -4.14 -10.91
CA ASN A 59 0.60 -5.17 -11.09
C ASN A 59 2.02 -4.58 -11.07
N GLN A 60 2.22 -3.40 -11.66
CA GLN A 60 3.49 -2.68 -11.61
C GLN A 60 3.85 -2.28 -10.18
N GLN A 61 2.90 -1.78 -9.39
CA GLN A 61 3.11 -1.45 -7.98
C GLN A 61 3.46 -2.70 -7.16
N LEU A 62 2.82 -3.84 -7.44
CA LEU A 62 3.11 -5.10 -6.76
C LEU A 62 4.53 -5.59 -7.04
N VAL A 63 4.98 -5.53 -8.30
CA VAL A 63 6.35 -5.88 -8.68
C VAL A 63 7.38 -4.96 -7.99
N MET A 64 7.11 -3.65 -7.97
CA MET A 64 7.99 -2.69 -7.27
C MET A 64 8.06 -2.96 -5.77
N THR A 65 6.92 -3.31 -5.16
CA THR A 65 6.84 -3.58 -3.71
C THR A 65 7.54 -4.88 -3.34
N SER A 66 7.34 -5.95 -4.12
CA SER A 66 8.08 -7.22 -3.96
C SER A 66 9.58 -6.96 -4.03
N GLY A 67 10.06 -6.29 -5.10
CA GLY A 67 11.48 -6.00 -5.26
C GLY A 67 12.08 -5.20 -4.09
N ARG A 68 11.29 -4.30 -3.48
CA ARG A 68 11.72 -3.55 -2.29
C ARG A 68 11.77 -4.43 -1.04
N GLU A 69 10.84 -5.36 -0.88
CA GLU A 69 10.85 -6.36 0.20
C GLU A 69 12.07 -7.28 0.07
N GLU A 70 12.34 -7.81 -1.13
CA GLU A 70 13.53 -8.60 -1.41
C GLU A 70 14.81 -7.83 -1.08
N GLY A 71 14.91 -6.56 -1.48
CA GLY A 71 16.06 -5.70 -1.18
C GLY A 71 16.26 -5.44 0.31
N LEU A 72 15.16 -5.25 1.06
CA LEU A 72 15.19 -5.09 2.51
C LEU A 72 15.63 -6.38 3.21
N LYS A 73 15.13 -7.54 2.79
CA LYS A 73 15.56 -8.84 3.34
C LYS A 73 17.05 -9.09 3.11
N ALA A 74 17.56 -8.81 1.92
CA ALA A 74 18.98 -8.93 1.60
C ALA A 74 19.84 -8.00 2.46
N THR A 75 19.39 -6.76 2.66
CA THR A 75 20.07 -5.79 3.53
C THR A 75 20.08 -6.26 4.98
N LEU A 76 18.95 -6.78 5.49
CA LEU A 76 18.84 -7.29 6.85
C LEU A 76 19.79 -8.48 7.06
N ALA A 77 19.80 -9.46 6.14
CA ALA A 77 20.69 -10.62 6.22
C ALA A 77 22.17 -10.18 6.25
N THR A 78 22.54 -9.23 5.39
CA THR A 78 23.91 -8.67 5.38
C THR A 78 24.23 -8.00 6.73
N LYS A 79 23.28 -7.26 7.31
CA LYS A 79 23.48 -6.61 8.61
C LYS A 79 23.56 -7.59 9.78
N GLU A 80 22.82 -8.69 9.75
CA GLU A 80 22.95 -9.76 10.74
C GLU A 80 24.34 -10.40 10.68
N THR A 81 24.87 -10.64 9.48
CA THR A 81 26.24 -11.14 9.32
C THR A 81 27.29 -10.15 9.83
N GLU A 82 27.18 -8.87 9.47
CA GLU A 82 28.08 -7.82 9.99
C GLU A 82 28.02 -7.71 11.53
N HIS A 83 26.84 -7.88 12.12
CA HIS A 83 26.67 -7.83 13.57
C HIS A 83 27.33 -9.03 14.26
N ALA A 84 27.16 -10.23 13.70
CA ALA A 84 27.83 -11.44 14.21
C ALA A 84 29.36 -11.30 14.14
N GLU A 85 29.89 -10.77 13.03
CA GLU A 85 31.32 -10.48 12.87
C GLU A 85 31.83 -9.45 13.88
N LYS A 86 31.08 -8.36 14.12
CA LYS A 86 31.42 -7.37 15.14
C LYS A 86 31.46 -7.98 16.54
N ILE A 87 30.52 -8.86 16.89
CA ILE A 87 30.53 -9.56 18.19
C ILE A 87 31.78 -10.43 18.30
N ALA A 88 32.11 -11.19 17.25
CA ALA A 88 33.31 -12.03 17.24
C ALA A 88 34.59 -11.19 17.40
N LEU A 89 34.69 -10.05 16.72
CA LEU A 89 35.82 -9.13 16.83
C LEU A 89 35.94 -8.51 18.23
N LEU A 90 34.81 -8.18 18.87
CA LEU A 90 34.81 -7.70 20.26
C LEU A 90 35.26 -8.77 21.24
N ASP A 91 34.83 -10.02 21.05
CA ASP A 91 35.26 -11.14 21.89
C ASP A 91 36.76 -11.42 21.73
N ASP A 92 37.28 -11.35 20.50
CA ASP A 92 38.71 -11.50 20.23
C ASP A 92 39.54 -10.35 20.82
N ALA A 93 39.09 -9.11 20.64
CA ALA A 93 39.72 -7.94 21.26
C ALA A 93 39.74 -8.06 22.79
N LYS A 94 38.65 -8.56 23.40
CA LYS A 94 38.57 -8.82 24.84
C LYS A 94 39.58 -9.88 25.28
N LYS A 95 39.77 -10.95 24.51
CA LYS A 95 40.77 -12.00 24.77
C LYS A 95 42.19 -11.45 24.68
N MET A 96 42.52 -10.72 23.61
CA MET A 96 43.83 -10.08 23.46
C MET A 96 44.13 -9.11 24.60
N LEU A 97 43.16 -8.26 24.97
CA LEU A 97 43.33 -7.32 26.08
C LEU A 97 43.58 -8.05 27.41
N ARG A 98 42.90 -9.17 27.64
CA ARG A 98 43.09 -9.98 28.84
C ARG A 98 44.49 -10.60 28.89
N LEU A 99 44.99 -11.08 27.74
CA LEU A 99 46.35 -11.60 27.60
C LEU A 99 47.41 -10.50 27.80
N GLU A 100 47.23 -9.33 27.18
CA GLU A 100 48.12 -8.19 27.39
C GLU A 100 48.12 -7.73 28.85
N PHE A 101 46.96 -7.74 29.50
CA PHE A 101 46.84 -7.42 30.91
C PHE A 101 47.61 -8.42 31.78
N GLU A 102 47.42 -9.73 31.57
CA GLU A 102 48.17 -10.78 32.28
C GLU A 102 49.68 -10.62 32.08
N LYS A 103 50.13 -10.45 30.83
CA LYS A 103 51.54 -10.24 30.50
C LYS A 103 52.11 -8.99 31.15
N THR A 104 51.35 -7.89 31.13
CA THR A 104 51.75 -6.62 31.73
C THR A 104 51.79 -6.73 33.25
N ALA A 105 50.79 -7.35 33.87
CA ALA A 105 50.75 -7.59 35.31
C ALA A 105 51.93 -8.45 35.76
N GLN A 106 52.25 -9.51 35.02
CA GLN A 106 53.36 -10.39 35.33
C GLN A 106 54.72 -9.69 35.15
N ALA A 107 54.86 -8.88 34.10
CA ALA A 107 56.04 -8.02 33.92
C ALA A 107 56.17 -7.01 35.07
N LEU A 108 55.07 -6.37 35.47
CA LEU A 108 55.01 -5.38 36.55
C LEU A 108 55.36 -6.00 37.91
N VAL A 109 54.83 -7.19 38.21
CA VAL A 109 55.16 -7.95 39.42
C VAL A 109 56.64 -8.34 39.42
N SER A 110 57.17 -8.86 38.31
CA SER A 110 58.59 -9.23 38.22
C SER A 110 59.56 -8.04 38.32
N GLN A 111 59.16 -6.87 37.78
CA GLN A 111 59.89 -5.61 37.98
C GLN A 111 59.76 -5.13 39.42
N GLY A 112 58.58 -5.25 40.02
CA GLY A 112 58.32 -4.94 41.40
C GLY A 112 59.18 -5.75 42.36
N GLU A 113 59.29 -7.06 42.18
CA GLU A 113 60.16 -7.93 42.98
C GLU A 113 61.63 -7.51 42.91
N ARG A 114 62.13 -7.15 41.71
CA ARG A 114 63.51 -6.65 41.51
C ARG A 114 63.73 -5.24 42.11
N ALA A 115 62.75 -4.34 41.97
CA ALA A 115 62.82 -2.97 42.48
C ALA A 115 62.64 -2.89 44.00
N LEU A 116 61.74 -3.69 44.57
CA LEU A 116 61.53 -3.87 46.02
C LEU A 116 62.76 -4.48 46.69
N SER A 117 63.48 -5.36 45.99
CA SER A 117 64.78 -5.86 46.43
C SER A 117 65.87 -4.76 46.47
N THR A 118 65.65 -3.58 45.86
CA THR A 118 66.71 -2.56 45.67
C THR A 118 66.51 -1.26 46.49
N ARG A 119 65.30 -0.68 46.68
CA ARG A 119 65.00 0.36 47.74
C ARG A 119 63.57 0.95 47.70
N ASN A 120 63.13 1.40 48.89
CA ASN A 120 62.11 2.40 49.35
C ASN A 120 61.05 3.03 48.40
N GLN A 121 59.92 3.42 49.04
CA GLN A 121 58.71 4.17 48.59
C GLN A 121 58.65 4.83 47.19
N GLU A 122 59.70 5.46 46.67
CA GLU A 122 59.74 6.02 45.30
C GLU A 122 59.52 4.95 44.21
N SER A 123 59.96 3.71 44.44
CA SER A 123 59.80 2.60 43.50
C SER A 123 58.35 2.16 43.31
N LEU A 124 57.50 2.32 44.34
CA LEU A 124 56.07 1.99 44.26
C LEU A 124 55.33 3.00 43.38
N ASP A 125 55.69 4.27 43.45
CA ASP A 125 55.02 5.34 42.69
C ASP A 125 55.30 5.23 41.19
N GLN A 126 56.51 4.79 40.81
CA GLN A 126 56.87 4.49 39.42
C GLN A 126 56.15 3.26 38.85
N ILE A 127 55.70 2.34 39.70
CA ILE A 127 54.97 1.13 39.30
C ILE A 127 53.46 1.36 39.23
N LEU A 128 52.91 2.16 40.15
CA LEU A 128 51.48 2.42 40.24
C LEU A 128 50.99 3.44 39.18
N LYS A 129 51.82 4.41 38.79
CA LYS A 129 51.48 5.38 37.74
C LYS A 129 51.15 4.75 36.37
N PRO A 130 52.01 3.88 35.81
CA PRO A 130 51.73 3.20 34.54
C PRO A 130 50.47 2.32 34.60
N LEU A 131 50.24 1.66 35.73
CA LEU A 131 49.06 0.83 35.95
C LEU A 131 47.78 1.66 35.96
N SER A 132 47.77 2.79 36.70
CA SER A 132 46.66 3.74 36.72
C SER A 132 46.35 4.26 35.31
N GLN A 133 47.37 4.71 34.58
CA GLN A 133 47.20 5.22 33.23
C GLN A 133 46.66 4.17 32.25
N LYS A 134 47.06 2.90 32.40
CA LYS A 134 46.54 1.81 31.57
C LYS A 134 45.09 1.46 31.92
N ILE A 135 44.70 1.52 33.19
CA ILE A 135 43.31 1.33 33.64
C ILE A 135 42.42 2.48 33.13
N ASP A 136 42.90 3.72 33.21
CA ASP A 136 42.17 4.88 32.69
C ASP A 136 41.97 4.79 31.17
N GLY A 137 43.02 4.37 30.44
CA GLY A 137 42.93 4.12 29.00
C GLY A 137 41.96 3.00 28.63
N PHE A 138 41.93 1.93 29.43
CA PHE A 138 40.98 0.83 29.26
C PHE A 138 39.53 1.29 29.48
N GLN A 139 39.27 1.99 30.58
CA GLN A 139 37.94 2.51 30.91
C GLN A 139 37.42 3.46 29.83
N SER A 140 38.28 4.34 29.31
CA SER A 140 37.93 5.25 28.22
C SER A 140 37.54 4.48 26.95
N ARG A 141 38.34 3.48 26.54
CA ARG A 141 38.06 2.70 25.32
C ARG A 141 36.76 1.90 25.44
N VAL A 142 36.49 1.31 26.59
CA VAL A 142 35.25 0.55 26.84
C VAL A 142 34.02 1.47 26.79
N ASN A 143 34.08 2.63 27.46
CA ASN A 143 32.98 3.59 27.46
C ASN A 143 32.69 4.16 26.05
N GLN A 144 33.74 4.42 25.26
CA GLN A 144 33.61 4.89 23.89
C GLN A 144 32.87 3.87 23.02
N VAL A 145 33.31 2.61 23.05
CA VAL A 145 32.70 1.52 22.27
C VAL A 145 31.24 1.29 22.71
N HIS A 146 30.96 1.33 24.01
CA HIS A 146 29.60 1.15 24.52
C HIS A 146 28.67 2.26 24.06
N THR A 147 29.16 3.50 24.02
CA THR A 147 28.41 4.68 23.57
C THR A 147 28.10 4.60 22.08
N ASP A 148 29.10 4.25 21.26
CA ASP A 148 28.94 4.10 19.81
C ASP A 148 27.92 2.99 19.47
N LEU A 149 27.94 1.87 20.21
CA LEU A 149 26.98 0.78 20.04
C LEU A 149 25.55 1.19 20.42
N THR A 150 25.38 1.91 21.52
CA THR A 150 24.06 2.40 21.94
C THR A 150 23.49 3.40 20.93
N GLY A 151 24.31 4.31 20.42
CA GLY A 151 23.92 5.26 19.38
C GLY A 151 23.48 4.56 18.08
N GLN A 152 24.26 3.57 17.63
CA GLN A 152 23.93 2.77 16.45
C GLN A 152 22.62 1.97 16.63
N ASN A 153 22.41 1.37 17.81
CA ASN A 153 21.16 0.65 18.11
C ASN A 153 19.93 1.58 18.16
N ALA A 154 20.08 2.79 18.71
CA ALA A 154 19.00 3.77 18.76
C ALA A 154 18.61 4.26 17.35
N ALA A 155 19.59 4.54 16.50
CA ALA A 155 19.38 4.91 15.11
C ALA A 155 18.68 3.78 14.34
N LEU A 156 19.12 2.54 14.53
CA LEU A 156 18.53 1.36 13.90
C LEU A 156 17.07 1.13 14.35
N LYS A 157 16.80 1.21 15.65
CA LYS A 157 15.43 1.08 16.19
C LYS A 157 14.50 2.16 15.61
N THR A 158 15.04 3.37 15.40
CA THR A 158 14.30 4.47 14.77
C THR A 158 13.98 4.16 13.31
N GLN A 159 14.93 3.66 12.54
CA GLN A 159 14.72 3.26 11.14
C GLN A 159 13.71 2.11 11.03
N ILE A 160 13.80 1.09 11.90
CA ILE A 160 12.82 -0.02 11.95
C ILE A 160 11.42 0.52 12.27
N LYS A 161 11.32 1.44 13.23
CA LYS A 161 10.04 2.05 13.59
C LYS A 161 9.45 2.85 12.43
N GLN A 162 10.25 3.68 11.77
CA GLN A 162 9.81 4.43 10.58
C GLN A 162 9.34 3.49 9.47
N LEU A 163 10.06 2.40 9.21
CA LEU A 163 9.67 1.40 8.21
C LEU A 163 8.37 0.68 8.59
N HIS A 164 8.19 0.34 9.87
CA HIS A 164 6.97 -0.26 10.38
C HIS A 164 5.77 0.69 10.25
N ASP A 165 5.93 1.96 10.65
CA ASP A 165 4.87 2.97 10.59
C ASP A 165 4.42 3.21 9.14
N VAL A 166 5.39 3.31 8.21
CA VAL A 166 5.10 3.38 6.76
C VAL A 166 4.38 2.11 6.27
N GLY A 167 4.77 0.93 6.75
CA GLY A 167 4.09 -0.32 6.41
C GLY A 167 2.64 -0.37 6.90
N GLN A 168 2.37 0.15 8.10
CA GLN A 168 1.04 0.20 8.68
C GLN A 168 0.14 1.22 7.96
N GLU A 169 0.66 2.40 7.64
CA GLU A 169 -0.03 3.41 6.84
C GLU A 169 -0.38 2.87 5.45
N MET A 170 0.59 2.23 4.78
CA MET A 170 0.38 1.63 3.46
C MET A 170 -0.61 0.45 3.49
N SER A 171 -0.60 -0.37 4.55
CA SER A 171 -1.61 -1.43 4.72
C SER A 171 -3.00 -0.87 4.96
N SER A 172 -3.11 0.22 5.72
CA SER A 172 -4.38 0.92 5.93
C SER A 172 -4.89 1.52 4.63
N GLU A 173 -4.01 2.14 3.84
CA GLU A 173 -4.36 2.74 2.55
C GLU A 173 -4.75 1.66 1.52
N ALA A 174 -4.05 0.53 1.49
CA ALA A 174 -4.44 -0.62 0.66
C ALA A 174 -5.81 -1.21 1.08
N ASN A 175 -6.11 -1.28 2.38
CA ASN A 175 -7.42 -1.74 2.86
C ASN A 175 -8.52 -0.74 2.53
N ASN A 176 -8.27 0.56 2.71
CA ASN A 176 -9.21 1.62 2.35
C ASN A 176 -9.44 1.67 0.84
N LEU A 177 -8.37 1.51 0.04
CA LEU A 177 -8.45 1.43 -1.41
C LEU A 177 -9.22 0.16 -1.84
N THR A 178 -8.99 -0.97 -1.20
CA THR A 178 -9.75 -2.21 -1.44
C THR A 178 -11.22 -2.07 -1.06
N GLN A 179 -11.54 -1.38 0.04
CA GLN A 179 -12.93 -1.10 0.43
C GLN A 179 -13.59 -0.10 -0.53
N ALA A 180 -12.87 0.93 -0.96
CA ALA A 180 -13.33 1.89 -1.96
C ALA A 180 -13.55 1.23 -3.33
N LEU A 181 -12.66 0.33 -3.75
CA LEU A 181 -12.80 -0.48 -4.97
C LEU A 181 -13.86 -1.57 -4.86
N LYS A 182 -14.11 -2.11 -3.66
CA LYS A 182 -15.26 -3.01 -3.43
C LYS A 182 -16.60 -2.28 -3.53
N GLY A 183 -16.60 -0.97 -3.36
CA GLY A 183 -17.74 -0.10 -3.56
C GLY A 183 -18.84 -0.33 -2.52
N ASP A 184 -19.26 0.77 -1.89
CA ASP A 184 -20.48 0.80 -1.10
C ASP A 184 -21.65 0.43 -2.04
N LYS A 185 -22.19 -0.80 -1.90
CA LYS A 185 -23.29 -1.32 -2.74
C LYS A 185 -24.47 -0.34 -2.82
N LYS A 186 -24.63 0.51 -1.79
CA LYS A 186 -25.65 1.56 -1.71
C LYS A 186 -25.42 2.72 -2.68
N LEU A 187 -24.16 3.12 -2.93
CA LEU A 187 -23.82 4.17 -3.90
C LEU A 187 -24.03 3.68 -5.34
N VAL A 188 -23.67 2.41 -5.63
CA VAL A 188 -23.92 1.78 -6.93
C VAL A 188 -25.44 1.63 -7.19
N GLY A 189 -26.21 1.24 -6.16
CA GLY A 189 -27.67 1.16 -6.24
C GLY A 189 -28.34 2.52 -6.48
N ASN A 190 -27.94 3.55 -5.73
CA ASN A 190 -28.49 4.91 -5.89
C ASN A 190 -28.07 5.54 -7.23
N TRP A 191 -26.86 5.28 -7.73
CA TRP A 191 -26.42 5.76 -9.05
C TRP A 191 -27.17 5.06 -10.17
N GLY A 192 -27.41 3.75 -10.04
CA GLY A 192 -28.26 2.98 -10.95
C GLY A 192 -29.71 3.48 -10.98
N GLU A 193 -30.29 3.80 -9.82
CA GLU A 193 -31.66 4.36 -9.73
C GLU A 193 -31.73 5.77 -10.34
N THR A 194 -30.73 6.63 -10.06
CA THR A 194 -30.65 7.99 -10.65
C THR A 194 -30.46 7.95 -12.16
N GLN A 195 -29.64 7.00 -12.65
CA GLN A 195 -29.42 6.82 -14.08
C GLN A 195 -30.67 6.26 -14.75
N LEU A 196 -31.36 5.29 -14.12
CA LEU A 196 -32.63 4.75 -14.61
C LEU A 196 -33.69 5.85 -14.69
N GLU A 197 -33.80 6.68 -13.65
CA GLU A 197 -34.74 7.81 -13.60
C GLU A 197 -34.47 8.81 -14.74
N ARG A 198 -33.21 9.21 -14.96
CA ARG A 198 -32.84 10.08 -16.09
C ARG A 198 -33.11 9.45 -17.44
N THR A 199 -32.91 8.13 -17.57
CA THR A 199 -33.14 7.42 -18.83
C THR A 199 -34.62 7.35 -19.14
N LEU A 200 -35.48 7.19 -18.12
CA LEU A 200 -36.94 7.24 -18.25
C LEU A 200 -37.43 8.65 -18.61
N GLU A 201 -36.90 9.70 -17.98
CA GLU A 201 -37.23 11.10 -18.29
C GLU A 201 -36.85 11.47 -19.72
N LEU A 202 -35.66 11.06 -20.17
CA LEU A 202 -35.18 11.28 -21.54
C LEU A 202 -36.00 10.50 -22.59
N ALA A 203 -36.58 9.36 -22.21
CA ALA A 203 -37.54 8.60 -23.02
C ALA A 203 -38.95 9.24 -23.04
N GLY A 204 -39.13 10.40 -22.40
CA GLY A 204 -40.37 11.18 -22.41
C GLY A 204 -41.37 10.78 -21.32
N LEU A 205 -41.00 9.90 -20.39
CA LEU A 205 -41.84 9.45 -19.29
C LEU A 205 -41.74 10.44 -18.12
N ARG A 206 -42.88 10.86 -17.56
CA ARG A 206 -42.94 11.79 -16.43
C ARG A 206 -43.12 11.06 -15.10
N ARG A 207 -42.27 11.39 -14.12
CA ARG A 207 -42.35 10.91 -12.73
C ARG A 207 -43.72 11.23 -12.11
N GLY A 208 -44.37 10.24 -11.52
CA GLY A 208 -45.69 10.37 -10.87
C GLY A 208 -46.90 10.20 -11.81
N GLU A 209 -46.69 10.16 -13.13
CA GLU A 209 -47.73 9.76 -14.10
C GLU A 209 -47.42 8.41 -14.75
N HIS A 210 -46.16 8.19 -15.12
CA HIS A 210 -45.75 7.03 -15.92
C HIS A 210 -44.85 6.04 -15.16
N TYR A 211 -44.17 6.50 -14.10
CA TYR A 211 -43.40 5.66 -13.19
C TYR A 211 -43.28 6.33 -11.82
N GLU A 212 -43.09 5.53 -10.76
CA GLU A 212 -42.82 6.00 -9.41
C GLU A 212 -41.44 5.52 -8.95
N ALA A 213 -40.70 6.40 -8.25
CA ALA A 213 -39.45 6.02 -7.60
C ALA A 213 -39.73 5.28 -6.29
N GLN A 214 -38.82 4.40 -5.85
CA GLN A 214 -39.03 3.59 -4.65
C GLN A 214 -39.16 4.51 -3.41
N GLN A 215 -40.30 4.43 -2.70
CA GLN A 215 -40.51 5.27 -1.51
C GLN A 215 -39.60 4.83 -0.36
N ALA A 216 -38.87 5.80 0.18
CA ALA A 216 -38.05 5.61 1.36
C ALA A 216 -38.91 5.73 2.63
N PHE A 217 -39.03 4.66 3.40
CA PHE A 217 -39.67 4.69 4.71
C PHE A 217 -38.66 5.19 5.76
N LYS A 218 -39.08 6.08 6.66
CA LYS A 218 -38.27 6.44 7.83
C LYS A 218 -38.60 5.47 8.97
N GLY A 219 -37.60 4.74 9.44
CA GLY A 219 -37.67 4.01 10.69
C GLY A 219 -37.70 4.98 11.89
N ASP A 220 -38.19 4.51 13.03
CA ASP A 220 -38.39 5.27 14.27
C ASP A 220 -37.06 5.81 14.89
N ASP A 221 -35.92 5.40 14.34
CA ASP A 221 -34.55 5.83 14.70
C ASP A 221 -33.97 6.89 13.74
N GLY A 222 -34.75 7.36 12.77
CA GLY A 222 -34.31 8.33 11.76
C GLY A 222 -33.49 7.73 10.61
N GLN A 223 -33.26 6.41 10.58
CA GLN A 223 -32.65 5.77 9.42
C GLN A 223 -33.67 5.57 8.29
N ARG A 224 -33.20 5.90 7.09
CA ARG A 224 -33.94 5.73 5.84
C ARG A 224 -33.90 4.25 5.44
N LEU A 225 -35.00 3.55 5.65
CA LEU A 225 -35.22 2.17 5.23
C LEU A 225 -35.87 2.18 3.86
N LEU A 226 -35.17 1.61 2.88
CA LEU A 226 -35.77 1.21 1.61
C LEU A 226 -36.14 -0.28 1.73
N PRO A 227 -37.27 -0.74 1.17
CA PRO A 227 -37.63 -2.15 1.19
C PRO A 227 -36.62 -3.04 0.44
#